data_AF-A0A534YSQ1-F1
#
_entry.id   AF-A0A534YSQ1-F1
#
_cell.length_a   1.000
_cell.length_b   1.000
_cell.length_c   1.000
_cell.angle_alpha   90.00
_cell.angle_beta   90.00
_cell.angle_gamma   90.00
#
_symmetry.space_group_name_H-M   'P 1'
#
loop_
_entity.id
_entity.type
_entity.pdbx_description
1 polymer ?
#
loop_
_entity_poly.entity_id
_entity_poly.type
_entity_poly.pdbx_seq_one_letter_code
_entity_poly.pdbx_strand_id
1 'polypeptide(L)' 'MTLLDRYRDAVLRVAARYGATNLRLFGSAARDRAGPESDLDLLVAIPNGFNRVASSAWRQLAWRGRRLPRPE' A
#
# COMPACT_ATOMS: atom_id res chain seq x y z
N MET A 1 19.58 -8.53 9.65
CA MET A 1 18.50 -8.84 8.68
C MET A 1 17.48 -7.71 8.79
N THR A 2 17.35 -6.88 7.77
CA THR A 2 16.39 -5.76 7.81
C THR A 2 14.96 -6.27 7.62
N LEU A 3 13.95 -5.48 7.98
CA LEU A 3 12.54 -5.79 7.72
C LEU A 3 12.32 -6.10 6.23
N LEU A 4 13.01 -5.37 5.35
CA LEU A 4 12.97 -5.56 3.90
C LEU A 4 13.53 -6.90 3.46
N ASP A 5 14.66 -7.35 4.00
CA ASP A 5 15.25 -8.64 3.61
C ASP A 5 14.29 -9.80 3.88
N ARG A 6 13.50 -9.71 4.96
CA ARG A 6 12.49 -10.74 5.31
C ARG A 6 11.30 -10.74 4.34
N TYR A 7 10.84 -9.58 3.89
CA TYR A 7 9.59 -9.47 3.12
C TYR A 7 9.79 -9.15 1.63
N ARG A 8 11.04 -8.99 1.17
CA ARG A 8 11.39 -8.60 -0.21
C ARG A 8 10.65 -9.43 -1.24
N ASP A 9 10.71 -10.76 -1.12
CA ASP A 9 10.09 -11.64 -2.11
C ASP A 9 8.58 -11.56 -2.06
N ALA A 10 7.99 -11.39 -0.88
CA ALA A 10 6.54 -11.21 -0.74
C ALA A 10 6.08 -9.89 -1.39
N VAL A 11 6.81 -8.81 -1.15
CA VAL A 11 6.56 -7.49 -1.76
C VAL A 11 6.65 -7.57 -3.29
N LEU A 12 7.71 -8.19 -3.81
CA LEU A 12 7.89 -8.34 -5.26
C LEU A 12 6.78 -9.18 -5.89
N ARG A 13 6.38 -10.29 -5.25
CA ARG A 13 5.26 -11.11 -5.73
C ARG A 13 3.94 -10.33 -5.78
N VAL A 14 3.65 -9.55 -4.74
CA VAL A 14 2.44 -8.71 -4.69
C VAL A 14 2.51 -7.64 -5.78
N ALA A 15 3.64 -6.95 -5.91
CA ALA A 15 3.81 -5.92 -6.92
C ALA A 15 3.61 -6.48 -8.34
N ALA A 16 4.21 -7.62 -8.65
CA ALA A 16 4.04 -8.30 -9.93
C ALA A 16 2.57 -8.67 -10.20
N ARG A 17 1.85 -9.18 -9.19
CA ARG A 17 0.42 -9.52 -9.30
C ARG A 17 -0.44 -8.31 -9.69
N TYR A 18 -0.09 -7.12 -9.21
CA TYR A 18 -0.85 -5.89 -9.49
C TYR A 18 -0.25 -5.03 -10.61
N GLY A 19 0.77 -5.53 -11.32
CA GLY A 19 1.45 -4.77 -12.37
C GLY A 19 2.20 -3.54 -11.86
N ALA A 20 2.51 -3.48 -10.56
CA ALA A 20 3.29 -2.41 -9.97
C ALA A 20 4.77 -2.55 -10.33
N THR A 21 5.37 -1.46 -10.77
CA THR A 21 6.75 -1.36 -11.26
C THR A 21 7.49 -0.21 -10.59
N ASN A 22 8.81 -0.08 -10.79
CA ASN A 22 9.63 1.00 -10.22
C ASN A 22 9.42 1.19 -8.70
N LEU A 23 9.51 0.10 -7.94
CA LEU A 23 9.34 0.11 -6.49
C LEU A 23 10.48 0.89 -5.84
N ARG A 24 10.15 1.85 -4.98
CA ARG A 24 11.11 2.64 -4.20
C ARG A 24 10.70 2.70 -2.75
N LEU A 25 11.66 2.46 -1.87
CA LEU A 25 11.47 2.56 -0.43
C LEU A 25 11.51 4.02 0.02
N PHE A 26 10.61 4.38 0.92
CA PHE A 26 10.69 5.65 1.65
C PHE A 26 10.30 5.45 3.13
N GLY A 27 10.13 6.54 3.87
CA GLY A 27 9.67 6.46 5.26
C GLY A 27 10.76 6.08 6.26
N SER A 28 10.36 5.44 7.37
CA SER A 28 11.25 5.06 8.48
C SER A 28 12.21 3.94 8.11
N ALA A 29 11.75 2.99 7.28
CA ALA A 29 12.56 1.88 6.77
C ALA A 29 13.73 2.36 5.89
N ALA A 30 13.54 3.42 5.12
CA ALA A 30 14.63 4.04 4.34
C ALA A 30 15.66 4.79 5.20
N ARG A 31 15.37 5.05 6.48
CA ARG A 31 16.23 5.80 7.41
C ARG A 31 16.79 4.93 8.52
N ASP A 32 16.70 3.61 8.39
CA ASP A 32 17.09 2.64 9.43
C ASP A 32 16.41 2.87 10.80
N ARG A 33 15.18 3.41 10.79
CA ARG A 33 14.38 3.65 12.00
C ARG A 33 13.14 2.75 12.12
N ALA A 34 12.98 1.79 11.21
CA ALA A 34 11.87 0.84 11.26
C ALA A 34 12.10 -0.22 12.34
N GLY A 35 11.13 -0.38 13.23
CA GLY A 35 11.06 -1.45 14.23
C GLY A 35 10.19 -2.63 13.77
N PRO A 36 10.04 -3.67 14.60
CA PRO A 36 9.25 -4.87 14.27
C PRO A 36 7.78 -4.58 13.92
N GLU A 37 7.20 -3.55 14.52
CA GLU A 37 5.81 -3.11 14.33
C GLU A 37 5.68 -1.99 13.28
N SER A 38 6.78 -1.60 12.62
CA SER A 38 6.74 -0.52 11.64
C SER A 38 6.19 -1.00 10.30
N ASP A 39 5.31 -0.19 9.70
CA ASP A 39 4.84 -0.38 8.34
C ASP A 39 5.99 -0.19 7.32
N LEU A 40 5.78 -0.72 6.11
CA LEU A 40 6.70 -0.59 4.99
C LEU A 40 6.12 0.35 3.91
N ASP A 41 6.72 1.53 3.77
CA ASP A 41 6.30 2.55 2.82
C ASP A 41 7.00 2.40 1.45
N LEU A 42 6.20 2.16 0.40
CA LEU A 42 6.69 1.97 -0.96
C LEU A 42 6.01 2.91 -1.97
N LEU A 43 6.81 3.59 -2.78
CA LEU A 43 6.34 4.26 -4.00
C LEU A 43 6.42 3.27 -5.16
N VAL A 44 5.37 3.20 -5.97
CA VAL A 44 5.28 2.31 -7.13
C VAL A 44 4.66 3.03 -8.32
N ALA A 45 5.01 2.60 -9.53
CA ALA A 45 4.36 2.99 -10.77
C ALA A 45 3.37 1.91 -11.20
N ILE A 46 2.11 2.28 -11.47
CA ILE A 46 1.08 1.36 -11.99
C ILE A 46 0.63 1.85 -13.37
N PRO A 47 0.83 1.06 -14.44
CA PRO A 47 0.35 1.42 -15.77
C PRO A 47 -1.19 1.45 -15.77
N ASN A 48 -1.75 2.51 -16.37
CA ASN A 48 -3.20 2.87 -16.41
C ASN A 48 -3.77 3.55 -15.15
N GLY A 49 -2.91 3.91 -14.20
CA GLY A 49 -3.31 4.65 -12.99
C GLY A 49 -4.08 3.78 -11.99
N PHE A 50 -4.02 4.17 -10.73
CA PHE A 50 -4.97 3.69 -9.72
C PHE A 50 -6.28 4.46 -9.96
N ASN A 51 -7.26 3.87 -10.65
CA ASN A 51 -8.63 4.37 -10.49
C ASN A 51 -9.03 4.09 -9.04
N ARG A 52 -8.93 5.10 -8.19
CA ARG A 52 -9.04 5.04 -6.74
C ARG A 52 -10.52 4.94 -6.33
N VAL A 53 -11.22 3.92 -6.81
CA VAL A 53 -12.47 3.45 -6.21
C VAL A 53 -12.26 2.02 -5.71
N ALA A 54 -11.45 1.86 -4.66
CA ALA A 54 -11.43 0.58 -3.92
C ALA A 54 -10.76 0.60 -2.54
N SER A 55 -10.06 1.66 -2.13
CA SER A 55 -9.19 1.53 -0.94
C SER A 55 -9.34 2.70 0.04
N SER A 56 -9.59 2.33 1.30
CA SER A 56 -9.60 3.11 2.56
C SER A 56 -10.72 4.11 2.87
N ALA A 57 -11.30 4.85 1.92
CA ALA A 57 -12.39 5.79 2.26
C ALA A 57 -13.70 5.08 2.65
N TRP A 58 -13.99 3.94 2.02
CA TRP A 58 -15.25 3.21 2.21
C TRP A 58 -15.28 2.36 3.49
N ARG A 59 -14.14 1.82 3.95
CA ARG A 59 -14.07 1.05 5.22
C ARG A 59 -14.25 1.94 6.45
N GLN A 60 -13.73 3.17 6.43
CA GLN A 60 -13.92 4.11 7.55
C GLN A 60 -15.33 4.74 7.57
N LEU A 61 -15.95 4.98 6.41
CA LEU A 61 -17.34 5.49 6.37
C LEU A 61 -18.39 4.40 6.65
N ALA A 62 -18.18 3.16 6.18
CA ALA A 62 -19.12 2.06 6.44
C ALA A 62 -19.20 1.68 7.94
N TRP A 63 -18.09 1.81 8.68
CA TRP A 63 -18.06 1.57 10.13
C TRP A 63 -18.80 2.64 10.95
N ARG A 64 -19.07 3.82 10.37
CA ARG A 64 -19.76 4.95 11.03
C ARG A 64 -21.27 5.02 10.77
N GLY A 65 -21.89 3.96 10.24
CA GLY A 65 -23.35 3.80 10.25
C GLY A 65 -24.15 4.84 9.46
N ARG A 66 -23.55 5.61 8.55
CA ARG A 66 -24.30 6.53 7.67
C ARG A 66 -24.38 5.98 6.25
N ARG A 67 -25.62 5.73 5.79
CA ARG A 67 -25.95 5.34 4.40
C ARG A 67 -25.33 6.34 3.42
N LEU A 68 -24.74 5.80 2.36
CA LEU A 68 -24.13 6.59 1.29
C LEU A 68 -25.14 6.80 0.15
N PRO A 69 -25.21 7.99 -0.46
CA PRO A 69 -26.02 8.22 -1.64
C PRO A 69 -25.42 7.51 -2.86
N ARG A 70 -26.27 7.07 -3.77
CA ARG A 70 -25.86 6.48 -5.06
C ARG A 70 -25.43 7.60 -6.00
N PRO A 71 -24.33 7.43 -6.77
CA PRO A 71 -24.05 8.32 -7.88
C PRO A 71 -25.02 8.02 -9.03
N GLU A 72 -25.41 9.06 -9.74
CA GLU A 72 -26.09 9.00 -11.05
C GLU A 72 -25.17 8.47 -12.16
#